data_AF-A0A1K1M298-F1
#
_entry.id   AF-A0A1K1M298-F1
#
_cell.length_a   1.000
_cell.length_b   1.000
_cell.length_c   1.000
_cell.angle_alpha   90.00
_cell.angle_beta   90.00
_cell.angle_gamma   90.00
#
_symmetry.space_group_name_H-M   'P 1'
#
loop_
_entity.id
_entity.type
_entity.pdbx_description
1 polymer ?
#
loop_
_entity_poly.entity_id
_entity_poly.type
_entity_poly.pdbx_seq_one_letter_code
_entity_poly.pdbx_strand_id
1 'polypeptide(L)'
;MDINVRKIAELASLDISDDDIPRFERDMKDIAAMVSELPDLGGESFIGMPMELRSDIVEDSAVSREELMKNAPESVKGCFAVPRTVEY
;
A
#
# COMPACT_ATOMS: atom_id res chain seq x y z
N MET A 1 -12.06 10.06 -19.09
CA MET A 1 -11.35 10.30 -17.81
C MET A 1 -9.89 10.50 -18.15
N ASP A 2 -9.29 11.61 -17.73
CA ASP A 2 -7.85 11.84 -17.95
C ASP A 2 -7.08 11.22 -16.77
N ILE A 3 -6.21 10.25 -17.04
CA ILE A 3 -5.49 9.49 -16.01
C ILE A 3 -4.05 10.02 -15.98
N ASN A 4 -3.68 10.67 -14.89
CA ASN A 4 -2.32 11.13 -14.68
C ASN A 4 -1.49 10.05 -13.97
N VAL A 5 -0.79 9.22 -14.76
CA VAL A 5 0.02 8.11 -14.24
C VAL A 5 1.14 8.60 -13.33
N ARG A 6 1.76 9.75 -13.64
CA ARG A 6 2.83 10.31 -12.80
C ARG A 6 2.34 10.62 -11.39
N LYS A 7 1.14 11.21 -11.27
CA LYS A 7 0.58 11.54 -9.95
C LYS A 7 0.20 10.29 -9.16
N ILE A 8 -0.32 9.27 -9.82
CA ILE A 8 -0.67 8.00 -9.17
C ILE A 8 0.59 7.27 -8.71
N ALA A 9 1.65 7.26 -9.53
CA ALA A 9 2.93 6.66 -9.17
C ALA A 9 3.54 7.32 -7.92
N GLU A 10 3.50 8.65 -7.84
CA GLU A 10 3.95 9.40 -6.66
C GLU A 10 3.17 9.00 -5.39
N LEU A 11 1.84 8.89 -5.47
CA LEU A 11 1.00 8.47 -4.35
C LEU A 11 1.26 7.03 -3.91
N ALA A 12 1.69 6.17 -4.83
CA ALA A 12 2.00 4.77 -4.58
C ALA A 12 3.47 4.50 -4.23
N SER A 13 4.31 5.54 -4.14
CA SER A 13 5.77 5.42 -3.97
C SER A 13 6.44 4.55 -5.05
N LEU A 14 5.98 4.68 -6.29
CA LEU A 14 6.53 3.98 -7.45
C LEU A 14 7.37 4.92 -8.31
N ASP A 15 8.58 4.49 -8.63
CA ASP A 15 9.42 5.14 -9.65
C ASP A 15 9.17 4.46 -11.01
N ILE A 16 8.76 5.25 -12.00
CA ILE A 16 8.37 4.79 -13.33
C ILE A 16 9.15 5.59 -14.36
N SER A 17 9.82 4.88 -15.27
CA SER A 17 10.53 5.50 -16.40
C SER A 17 9.57 6.29 -17.29
N ASP A 18 10.00 7.45 -17.78
CA ASP A 18 9.21 8.29 -18.68
C ASP A 18 8.83 7.54 -19.98
N ASP A 19 9.64 6.58 -20.42
CA ASP A 19 9.39 5.75 -21.60
C ASP A 19 8.20 4.79 -21.41
N ASP A 20 7.94 4.38 -20.17
CA ASP A 20 6.86 3.45 -19.83
C ASP A 20 5.53 4.16 -19.55
N ILE A 21 5.54 5.48 -19.30
CA ILE A 21 4.34 6.27 -19.00
C ILE A 21 3.24 6.11 -20.07
N PRO A 22 3.53 6.23 -21.38
CA PRO A 22 2.48 6.10 -22.41
C PRO A 22 1.83 4.72 -22.42
N ARG A 23 2.59 3.66 -22.12
CA ARG A 23 2.06 2.29 -22.01
C ARG A 23 1.09 2.20 -20.83
N PHE A 24 1.52 2.65 -19.66
CA PHE A 24 0.70 2.61 -18.46
C PHE A 24 -0.55 3.48 -18.56
N GLU A 25 -0.48 4.64 -19.22
CA GLU A 25 -1.66 5.47 -19.45
C GLU A 25 -2.72 4.75 -20.29
N ARG A 26 -2.31 4.03 -21.34
CA ARG A 26 -3.22 3.23 -22.15
C ARG A 26 -3.82 2.09 -21.32
N ASP A 27 -2.96 1.30 -20.68
CA ASP A 27 -3.39 0.11 -19.96
C ASP A 27 -4.32 0.48 -18.78
N MET A 28 -4.07 1.61 -18.09
CA MET A 28 -4.96 2.12 -17.04
C MET A 28 -6.30 2.62 -17.60
N LYS A 29 -6.32 3.23 -18.78
CA LYS A 29 -7.58 3.65 -19.44
C LYS A 29 -8.42 2.43 -19.80
N ASP A 30 -7.79 1.36 -20.30
CA ASP A 30 -8.48 0.12 -20.65
C ASP A 30 -9.07 -0.56 -19.41
N ILE A 31 -8.31 -0.61 -18.30
CA ILE A 31 -8.80 -1.15 -17.02
C ILE A 31 -9.96 -0.30 -16.48
N ALA A 32 -9.84 1.03 -16.51
CA ALA A 32 -10.90 1.92 -16.04
C ALA A 32 -12.18 1.78 -16.87
N ALA A 33 -12.05 1.59 -18.19
CA ALA A 33 -13.18 1.31 -19.08
C ALA A 33 -13.86 -0.01 -18.69
N MET A 34 -13.10 -1.08 -18.50
CA MET A 34 -13.64 -2.39 -18.06
C MET A 34 -14.39 -2.28 -16.73
N VAL A 35 -13.84 -1.55 -15.75
CA VAL A 35 -14.49 -1.35 -14.44
C VAL A 35 -15.79 -0.53 -14.57
N SER A 36 -15.84 0.41 -15.52
CA SER A 36 -17.04 1.23 -15.75
C SER A 36 -18.23 0.45 -16.33
N GLU A 37 -18.00 -0.73 -16.90
CA GLU A 37 -19.05 -1.62 -17.41
C GLU A 37 -19.70 -2.48 -16.31
N LEU A 38 -19.17 -2.45 -15.08
CA LEU A 38 -19.74 -3.21 -13.98
C LEU A 38 -21.16 -2.72 -13.67
N PRO A 39 -22.14 -3.64 -13.55
CA PRO A 39 -23.52 -3.25 -13.26
C PRO A 39 -23.63 -2.63 -11.87
N ASP A 40 -24.44 -1.57 -11.75
CA ASP A 40 -24.82 -1.03 -10.44
C ASP A 40 -25.75 -2.02 -9.73
N LEU A 41 -25.27 -2.60 -8.64
CA LEU A 41 -26.03 -3.56 -7.85
C LEU A 41 -26.87 -2.90 -6.75
N GLY A 42 -26.80 -1.57 -6.59
CA GLY A 42 -27.40 -0.88 -5.46
C GLY A 42 -26.69 -1.21 -4.14
N GLY A 43 -26.65 -0.26 -3.22
CA GLY A 43 -26.11 -0.51 -1.88
C GLY A 43 -27.14 -1.19 -1.00
N GLU A 44 -27.01 -2.50 -0.76
CA GLU A 44 -27.61 -3.07 0.44
C GLU A 44 -26.99 -2.38 1.67
N SER A 45 -27.83 -1.98 2.61
CA SER A 45 -27.42 -1.31 3.83
C SER A 45 -26.40 -2.18 4.57
N PHE A 46 -25.20 -1.64 4.75
CA PHE A 46 -24.15 -2.26 5.56
C PHE A 46 -24.73 -2.63 6.93
N ILE A 47 -24.97 -3.92 7.14
CA ILE A 47 -25.29 -4.45 8.46
C ILE A 47 -23.98 -4.43 9.22
N GLY A 48 -23.79 -3.39 10.03
CA GLY A 48 -22.58 -3.22 10.82
C GLY A 48 -22.29 -4.48 11.61
N MET A 49 -21.25 -5.21 11.21
CA MET A 49 -20.74 -6.29 12.03
C MET A 49 -20.25 -5.65 13.34
N PRO A 50 -20.70 -6.13 14.50
CA PRO A 50 -20.23 -5.60 15.77
C PRO A 50 -18.71 -5.75 15.82
N MET A 51 -18.01 -4.69 16.23
CA MET A 51 -16.55 -4.70 16.37
C MET A 51 -16.15 -5.70 17.45
N GLU A 52 -15.23 -6.60 17.13
CA GLU A 52 -14.55 -7.42 18.14
C GLU A 52 -13.46 -6.59 18.80
N LEU A 53 -13.60 -6.34 20.11
CA LEU A 53 -12.60 -5.63 20.88
C LEU A 53 -11.57 -6.63 21.42
N ARG A 54 -10.29 -6.33 21.18
CA ARG A 54 -9.18 -7.04 21.83
C ARG A 54 -9.20 -6.76 23.34
N SER A 55 -8.95 -7.77 24.16
CA SER A 55 -8.76 -7.61 25.59
C SER A 55 -7.50 -6.79 25.90
N ASP A 56 -7.55 -5.97 26.95
CA ASP A 56 -6.39 -5.21 27.45
C ASP A 56 -5.53 -6.08 28.36
N ILE A 57 -4.91 -7.10 27.76
CA ILE A 57 -4.03 -8.05 28.44
C ILE A 57 -2.66 -7.95 27.78
N VAL A 58 -1.62 -7.96 28.61
CA VAL A 58 -0.23 -8.01 28.16
C VAL A 58 0.07 -9.43 27.67
N GLU A 59 0.56 -9.53 26.43
CA GLU A 59 1.05 -10.77 25.86
C GLU A 59 2.57 -10.68 25.69
N ASP A 60 3.30 -11.68 26.19
CA ASP A 60 4.73 -11.78 25.93
C ASP A 60 4.95 -12.15 24.46
N SER A 61 5.72 -11.34 23.75
CA SER A 61 6.10 -11.66 22.38
C SER A 61 7.06 -12.86 22.40
N ALA A 62 6.63 -13.98 21.82
CA ALA A 62 7.46 -15.17 21.68
C ALA A 62 8.59 -15.01 20.65
N VAL A 63 8.68 -13.86 19.98
CA VAL A 63 9.63 -13.60 18.90
C VAL A 63 10.83 -12.81 19.44
N SER A 64 12.01 -13.36 19.27
CA SER A 64 13.25 -12.71 19.65
C SER A 64 13.59 -11.53 18.74
N ARG A 65 14.38 -10.58 19.25
CA ARG A 65 14.89 -9.45 18.45
C ARG A 65 15.69 -9.91 17.23
N GLU A 66 16.42 -11.02 17.38
CA GLU A 66 17.21 -11.62 16.31
C GLU A 66 16.32 -12.14 15.17
N GLU A 67 15.21 -12.80 15.51
CA GLU A 67 14.22 -13.27 14.54
C GLU A 67 13.53 -12.11 13.82
N LEU A 68 13.16 -11.05 14.55
CA LEU A 68 12.54 -9.86 13.95
C LEU A 68 13.46 -9.16 12.93
N MET A 69 14.76 -9.17 13.17
CA MET A 69 15.75 -8.48 12.34
C MET A 69 16.31 -9.35 11.22
N LYS A 70 15.94 -10.64 11.15
CA LYS A 70 16.49 -11.60 10.18
C LYS A 70 16.31 -11.16 8.72
N ASN A 71 15.21 -10.45 8.42
CA ASN A 71 14.89 -9.95 7.08
C ASN A 71 15.23 -8.46 6.90
N ALA A 72 15.83 -7.81 7.90
CA ALA A 72 16.23 -6.41 7.80
C ALA A 72 17.35 -6.29 6.75
N PRO A 73 17.21 -5.44 5.71
CA PRO A 73 18.28 -5.20 4.75
C PRO A 73 19.56 -4.69 5.42
N GLU A 74 19.42 -3.81 6.42
CA GLU A 74 20.50 -3.31 7.24
C GLU A 74 20.00 -3.06 8.67
N SER A 75 20.83 -3.39 9.66
CA SER A 75 20.54 -3.10 11.06
C SER A 75 21.76 -2.57 11.79
N VAL A 76 21.56 -1.57 12.65
CA VAL A 76 22.63 -0.93 13.45
C VAL A 76 22.19 -0.88 14.89
N LYS A 77 22.97 -1.49 15.79
CA LYS A 77 22.66 -1.59 17.24
C LYS A 77 21.24 -2.13 17.50
N GLY A 78 20.78 -2.99 16.59
CA GLY A 78 19.46 -3.62 16.54
C GLY A 78 18.28 -2.67 16.28
N CYS A 79 18.54 -1.55 15.60
CA CYS A 79 17.53 -0.74 14.92
C CYS A 79 17.59 -1.04 13.41
N PHE A 80 16.46 -0.91 12.70
CA PHE A 80 16.46 -0.91 11.24
C PHE A 80 17.17 0.35 10.75
N ALA A 81 18.19 0.17 9.90
CA ALA A 81 18.88 1.30 9.30
C ALA A 81 18.17 1.71 8.01
N VAL A 82 17.91 3.00 7.87
CA VAL A 82 17.28 3.60 6.69
C VAL A 82 18.04 4.86 6.28
N PRO A 83 17.99 5.28 5.00
CA PRO A 83 18.54 6.56 4.58
C PRO A 83 17.97 7.69 5.44
N ARG A 84 18.84 8.63 5.83
CA ARG A 84 18.42 9.80 6.60
C ARG A 84 17.38 10.58 5.78
N THR A 85 16.23 10.85 6.39
CA THR A 85 15.25 11.78 5.84
C THR A 85 15.85 13.19 5.83
N VAL A 86 15.90 13.81 4.65
CA VAL A 86 16.11 15.25 4.51
C VAL A 86 14.72 15.86 4.29
N GLU A 87 14.32 16.75 5.19
CA GLU A 87 13.16 17.62 4.95
C GLU A 87 13.58 18.65 3.88
N TYR A 88 12.76 18.81 2.83
CA TYR A 88 12.88 19.85 1.82
C TYR A 88 11.90 20.98 2.12
#